data_AF-A0A7K2XDF5-F1
#
_entry.id   AF-A0A7K2XDF5-F1
#
_cell.length_a   1.000
_cell.length_b   1.000
_cell.length_c   1.000
_cell.angle_alpha   90.00
_cell.angle_beta   90.00
_cell.angle_gamma   90.00
#
_symmetry.space_group_name_H-M   'P 1'
#
loop_
_entity.id
_entity.type
_entity.pdbx_description
1 polymer ?
#
loop_
_entity_poly.entity_id
_entity_poly.type
_entity_poly.pdbx_seq_one_letter_code
_entity_poly.pdbx_strand_id
1 'polypeptide(L)'
;SGLPLSPHAVRRLAATAKPLPVPWPAEAREELVTLLGAGEATVPVWEALEAEGIVTRLLPDWERVRCRPQRNPVHTWTVDRHLVETAVRAASLTRRVGRPDLLLVAALLHDIGKGWPGDHSVAGETIARDLAARVGFDRTDTATVATAVRHHLLLVETATRRDLDDPATVQAVATAVGTLGTLELLHALTEADALATGPAAWSSWRASLVADLVKRVAGVLAGEPLPDPEAAAPSAEQERLAIEALRTGEPVLALHARDEHAAGPDEHTADPGEPAPEPVGVELVIALPDQPGVLPAVAGVLALHRLTVRAADLRAVDLPTGLGSGSGSVLVLDWRVAAEYGSL
;
A
#
# COMPACT_ATOMS: atom_id res chain seq x y z
N SER A 1 -9.20 31.57 8.49
CA SER A 1 -9.99 32.34 9.46
C SER A 1 -10.76 31.46 10.44
N GLY A 2 -10.91 30.14 10.20
CA GLY A 2 -11.63 29.23 11.11
C GLY A 2 -13.14 29.51 11.22
N LEU A 3 -13.67 30.34 10.32
CA LEU A 3 -15.08 30.75 10.32
C LEU A 3 -15.89 29.78 9.45
N PRO A 4 -17.04 29.27 9.94
CA PRO A 4 -17.91 28.42 9.14
C PRO A 4 -18.54 29.22 7.99
N LEU A 5 -18.82 28.56 6.88
CA LEU A 5 -19.60 29.15 5.79
C LEU A 5 -21.02 29.46 6.30
N SER A 6 -21.51 30.65 6.00
CA SER A 6 -22.90 31.02 6.32
C SER A 6 -23.87 30.11 5.56
N PRO A 7 -24.79 29.40 6.22
CA PRO A 7 -25.79 28.56 5.53
C PRO A 7 -26.63 29.36 4.54
N HIS A 8 -26.87 30.65 4.81
CA HIS A 8 -27.56 31.53 3.87
C HIS A 8 -26.75 31.78 2.59
N ALA A 9 -25.43 31.98 2.73
CA ALA A 9 -24.55 32.14 1.58
C ALA A 9 -24.50 30.87 0.73
N VAL A 10 -24.41 29.69 1.35
CA VAL A 10 -24.38 28.42 0.62
C VAL A 10 -25.71 28.13 -0.07
N ARG A 11 -26.86 28.36 0.57
CA ARG A 11 -28.18 28.28 -0.08
C ARG A 11 -28.30 29.20 -1.28
N ARG A 12 -27.87 30.46 -1.13
CA ARG A 12 -27.88 31.43 -2.22
C ARG A 12 -26.98 30.97 -3.37
N LEU A 13 -25.78 30.47 -3.07
CA LEU A 13 -24.89 29.88 -4.06
C LEU A 13 -25.59 28.72 -4.76
N ALA A 14 -26.21 27.81 -4.02
CA ALA A 14 -26.89 26.65 -4.59
C ALA A 14 -28.04 27.01 -5.53
N ALA A 15 -28.76 28.09 -5.24
CA ALA A 15 -29.90 28.58 -6.03
C ALA A 15 -29.48 29.43 -7.24
N THR A 16 -28.31 30.07 -7.22
CA THR A 16 -27.91 31.07 -8.23
C THR A 16 -26.72 30.64 -9.09
N ALA A 17 -25.90 29.69 -8.64
CA ALA A 17 -24.75 29.20 -9.39
C ALA A 17 -25.21 28.52 -10.68
N LYS A 18 -24.59 28.92 -11.80
CA LYS A 18 -24.75 28.25 -13.08
C LYS A 18 -23.87 26.99 -13.11
N PRO A 19 -24.27 25.94 -13.84
CA PRO A 19 -23.40 24.80 -14.09
C PRO A 19 -22.07 25.24 -14.72
N LEU A 20 -20.97 24.62 -14.30
CA LEU A 20 -19.68 24.80 -14.96
C LEU A 20 -19.72 24.19 -16.37
N PRO A 21 -19.00 24.76 -17.35
CA PRO A 21 -18.81 24.12 -18.64
C PRO A 21 -18.03 22.81 -18.47
N VAL A 22 -18.07 21.94 -19.48
CA VAL A 22 -17.28 20.69 -19.51
C VAL A 22 -16.36 20.75 -20.74
N PRO A 23 -15.03 20.70 -20.58
CA PRO A 23 -14.30 20.66 -19.30
C PRO A 23 -14.45 21.95 -18.47
N TRP A 24 -14.19 21.85 -17.16
CA TRP A 24 -14.18 23.02 -16.28
C TRP A 24 -13.09 24.02 -16.69
N PRO A 25 -13.27 25.32 -16.43
CA PRO A 25 -12.20 26.30 -16.57
C PRO A 25 -11.05 26.00 -15.60
N ALA A 26 -9.81 26.37 -15.96
CA ALA A 26 -8.63 26.14 -15.13
C ALA A 26 -8.77 26.71 -13.71
N GLU A 27 -9.32 27.92 -13.59
CA GLU A 27 -9.61 28.56 -12.30
C GLU A 27 -10.52 27.69 -11.41
N ALA A 28 -11.57 27.08 -11.96
CA ALA A 28 -12.46 26.22 -11.19
C ALA A 28 -11.77 24.94 -10.70
N ARG A 29 -10.88 24.37 -11.52
CA ARG A 29 -10.03 23.23 -11.13
C ARG A 29 -9.05 23.63 -10.03
N GLU A 30 -8.41 24.79 -10.16
CA GLU A 30 -7.47 25.31 -9.18
C GLU A 30 -8.16 25.56 -7.83
N GLU A 31 -9.36 26.15 -7.81
CA GLU A 31 -10.15 26.34 -6.59
C GLU A 31 -10.58 25.01 -5.95
N LEU A 32 -10.90 23.97 -6.74
CA LEU A 32 -11.13 22.63 -6.20
C LEU A 32 -9.87 22.09 -5.52
N VAL A 33 -8.71 22.21 -6.17
CA VAL A 33 -7.43 21.75 -5.61
C VAL A 33 -7.06 22.54 -4.35
N THR A 34 -7.26 23.86 -4.35
CA THR A 34 -7.05 24.72 -3.18
C THR A 34 -7.98 24.33 -2.03
N LEU A 35 -9.25 24.04 -2.33
CA LEU A 35 -10.19 23.56 -1.33
C LEU A 35 -9.70 22.24 -0.71
N LEU A 36 -9.35 21.24 -1.51
CA LEU A 36 -8.87 19.94 -1.01
C LEU A 36 -7.54 20.07 -0.25
N GLY A 37 -6.66 20.98 -0.69
CA GLY A 37 -5.38 21.27 -0.07
C GLY A 37 -5.47 22.05 1.24
N ALA A 38 -6.66 22.52 1.65
CA ALA A 38 -6.85 23.28 2.88
C ALA A 38 -6.79 22.42 4.16
N GLY A 39 -6.57 21.12 4.04
CA GLY A 39 -6.49 20.19 5.17
C GLY A 39 -7.81 20.13 5.93
N GLU A 40 -7.78 20.10 7.26
CA GLU A 40 -8.97 19.96 8.10
C GLU A 40 -10.05 21.03 7.84
N ALA A 41 -9.67 22.22 7.35
CA ALA A 41 -10.63 23.27 7.00
C ALA A 41 -11.52 22.91 5.79
N THR A 42 -11.14 21.91 4.99
CA THR A 42 -11.91 21.38 3.86
C THR A 42 -13.22 20.78 4.32
N VAL A 43 -13.20 20.05 5.44
CA VAL A 43 -14.32 19.29 6.00
C VAL A 43 -15.60 20.13 6.14
N PRO A 44 -15.62 21.21 6.96
CA PRO A 44 -16.85 21.95 7.20
C PRO A 44 -17.33 22.68 5.94
N VAL A 45 -16.42 23.02 5.03
CA VAL A 45 -16.77 23.62 3.74
C VAL A 45 -17.45 22.60 2.84
N TRP A 46 -16.87 21.41 2.71
CA TRP A 46 -17.41 20.32 1.89
C TRP A 46 -18.79 19.89 2.37
N GLU A 47 -18.96 19.68 3.68
CA GLU A 47 -20.23 19.30 4.28
C GLU A 47 -21.32 20.36 4.06
N ALA A 48 -20.98 21.65 4.16
CA ALA A 48 -21.92 22.73 3.89
C ALA A 48 -22.36 22.74 2.41
N LEU A 49 -21.42 22.54 1.48
CA LEU A 49 -21.72 22.44 0.04
C LEU A 49 -22.56 21.20 -0.28
N GLU A 50 -22.27 20.07 0.35
CA GLU A 50 -22.99 18.81 0.18
C GLU A 50 -24.42 18.87 0.73
N ALA A 51 -24.63 19.53 1.88
CA ALA A 51 -25.96 19.71 2.47
C ALA A 51 -26.93 20.42 1.52
N GLU A 52 -26.41 21.31 0.66
CA GLU A 52 -27.17 22.02 -0.37
C GLU A 52 -27.05 21.39 -1.78
N GLY A 53 -26.51 20.17 -1.87
CA GLY A 53 -26.40 19.38 -3.11
C GLY A 53 -25.42 19.93 -4.14
N ILE A 54 -24.54 20.86 -3.76
CA ILE A 54 -23.57 21.48 -4.69
C ILE A 54 -22.54 20.43 -5.14
N VAL A 55 -22.02 19.61 -4.21
CA VAL A 55 -21.00 18.58 -4.51
C VAL A 55 -21.50 17.61 -5.57
N THR A 56 -22.70 17.03 -5.41
CA THR A 56 -23.28 16.10 -6.39
C THR A 56 -23.52 16.73 -7.76
N ARG A 57 -23.85 18.04 -7.82
CA ARG A 57 -23.98 18.73 -9.12
C ARG A 57 -22.64 18.93 -9.82
N LEU A 58 -21.57 19.13 -9.07
CA LEU A 58 -20.21 19.26 -9.60
C LEU A 58 -19.63 17.89 -9.98
N LEU A 59 -19.84 16.88 -9.14
CA LEU A 59 -19.32 15.52 -9.26
C LEU A 59 -20.50 14.52 -9.23
N PRO A 60 -21.12 14.22 -10.38
CA PRO A 60 -22.36 13.43 -10.44
C PRO A 60 -22.27 12.06 -9.74
N ASP A 61 -21.17 11.33 -9.93
CA ASP A 61 -20.96 10.00 -9.32
C ASP A 61 -20.86 10.03 -7.79
N TRP A 62 -20.66 11.21 -7.18
CA TRP A 62 -20.69 11.38 -5.73
C TRP A 62 -22.00 10.91 -5.09
N GLU A 63 -23.13 11.01 -5.82
CA GLU A 63 -24.43 10.54 -5.36
C GLU A 63 -24.40 9.07 -4.90
N ARG A 64 -23.55 8.24 -5.52
CA ARG A 64 -23.47 6.80 -5.23
C ARG A 64 -22.69 6.46 -3.97
N VAL A 65 -21.84 7.38 -3.48
CA VAL A 65 -21.03 7.21 -2.26
C VAL A 65 -21.54 8.04 -1.08
N ARG A 66 -22.43 9.01 -1.34
CA ARG A 66 -23.06 9.85 -0.32
C ARG A 66 -23.75 9.02 0.77
N CYS A 67 -23.35 9.27 2.00
CA CYS A 67 -23.77 8.62 3.24
C CYS A 67 -23.75 7.08 3.17
N ARG A 68 -22.89 6.51 2.31
CA ARG A 68 -22.81 5.06 2.10
C ARG A 68 -22.01 4.44 3.25
N PRO A 69 -22.52 3.41 3.95
CA PRO A 69 -21.74 2.71 4.95
C PRO A 69 -20.52 2.01 4.34
N GLN A 70 -19.39 2.03 5.06
CA GLN A 70 -18.24 1.19 4.74
C GLN A 70 -18.52 -0.25 5.20
N ARG A 71 -18.04 -1.23 4.42
CA ARG A 71 -18.25 -2.66 4.73
C ARG A 71 -17.23 -3.22 5.71
N ASN A 72 -16.07 -2.59 5.85
CA ASN A 72 -15.00 -3.03 6.73
C ASN A 72 -15.07 -2.30 8.09
N PRO A 73 -15.07 -3.01 9.23
CA PRO A 73 -15.24 -2.44 10.56
C PRO A 73 -14.13 -1.47 11.00
N VAL A 74 -13.00 -1.43 10.29
CA VAL A 74 -11.89 -0.52 10.61
C VAL A 74 -12.19 0.92 10.17
N HIS A 75 -13.12 1.14 9.24
CA HIS A 75 -13.45 2.50 8.81
C HIS A 75 -14.29 3.22 9.85
N THR A 76 -13.83 4.42 10.21
CA THR A 76 -14.54 5.32 11.13
C THR A 76 -15.70 6.06 10.46
N TRP A 77 -15.67 6.19 9.13
CA TRP A 77 -16.53 7.10 8.38
C TRP A 77 -17.37 6.39 7.30
N THR A 78 -18.46 7.03 6.86
CA THR A 78 -19.12 6.69 5.60
C THR A 78 -18.18 6.90 4.41
N VAL A 79 -18.45 6.30 3.26
CA VAL A 79 -17.54 6.35 2.09
C VAL A 79 -17.27 7.79 1.66
N ASP A 80 -18.31 8.61 1.47
CA ASP A 80 -18.18 10.05 1.15
C ASP A 80 -17.28 10.81 2.12
N ARG A 81 -17.51 10.64 3.42
CA ARG A 81 -16.74 11.29 4.48
C ARG A 81 -15.29 10.79 4.48
N HIS A 82 -15.08 9.48 4.29
CA HIS A 82 -13.76 8.86 4.15
C HIS A 82 -12.98 9.47 2.98
N LEU A 83 -13.59 9.66 1.81
CA LEU A 83 -12.94 10.29 0.67
C LEU A 83 -12.42 11.71 0.98
N VAL A 84 -13.20 12.51 1.71
CA VAL A 84 -12.79 13.86 2.15
C VAL A 84 -11.65 13.77 3.16
N GLU A 85 -11.74 12.88 4.15
CA GLU A 85 -10.68 12.66 5.13
C GLU A 85 -9.37 12.16 4.50
N THR A 86 -9.44 11.30 3.48
CA THR A 86 -8.27 10.89 2.71
C THR A 86 -7.65 12.07 1.98
N ALA A 87 -8.45 12.98 1.41
CA ALA A 87 -7.93 14.22 0.82
C ALA A 87 -7.28 15.15 1.87
N VAL A 88 -7.86 15.24 3.08
CA VAL A 88 -7.28 15.98 4.22
C VAL A 88 -5.90 15.42 4.60
N ARG A 89 -5.77 14.09 4.70
CA ARG A 89 -4.48 13.43 4.96
C ARG A 89 -3.50 13.64 3.80
N ALA A 90 -3.96 13.56 2.56
CA ALA A 90 -3.13 13.77 1.39
C ALA A 90 -2.59 15.21 1.30
N ALA A 91 -3.32 16.21 1.80
CA ALA A 91 -2.89 17.61 1.83
C ALA A 91 -1.56 17.81 2.58
N SER A 92 -1.30 17.06 3.65
CA SER A 92 -0.03 17.12 4.39
C SER A 92 1.15 16.46 3.64
N LEU A 93 0.84 15.59 2.67
CA LEU A 93 1.81 14.83 1.88
C LEU A 93 2.14 15.48 0.53
N THR A 94 1.53 16.61 0.21
CA THR A 94 1.71 17.33 -1.07
C THR A 94 3.16 17.67 -1.41
N ARG A 95 4.03 17.84 -0.39
CA ARG A 95 5.47 18.11 -0.60
C ARG A 95 6.30 16.89 -0.99
N ARG A 96 5.73 15.68 -0.93
CA ARG A 96 6.40 14.41 -1.27
C ARG A 96 6.22 14.00 -2.74
N VAL A 97 5.42 14.74 -3.51
CA VAL A 97 5.04 14.38 -4.88
C VAL A 97 5.27 15.55 -5.83
N GLY A 98 5.63 15.25 -7.08
CA GLY A 98 5.78 16.28 -8.11
C GLY A 98 4.45 16.91 -8.59
N ARG A 99 3.32 16.25 -8.32
CA ARG A 99 1.98 16.64 -8.78
C ARG A 99 0.93 16.62 -7.66
N PRO A 100 0.98 17.60 -6.72
CA PRO A 100 0.09 17.63 -5.56
C PRO A 100 -1.40 17.77 -5.94
N ASP A 101 -1.69 18.41 -7.06
CA ASP A 101 -3.02 18.51 -7.64
C ASP A 101 -3.61 17.13 -7.98
N LEU A 102 -2.83 16.27 -8.62
CA LEU A 102 -3.25 14.91 -8.95
C LEU A 102 -3.40 14.02 -7.70
N LEU A 103 -2.53 14.20 -6.70
CA LEU A 103 -2.64 13.49 -5.42
C LEU A 103 -3.97 13.80 -4.73
N LEU A 104 -4.33 15.08 -4.59
CA LEU A 104 -5.54 15.51 -3.92
C LEU A 104 -6.81 15.01 -4.64
N VAL A 105 -6.80 15.05 -5.98
CA VAL A 105 -7.92 14.56 -6.78
C VAL A 105 -8.01 13.03 -6.73
N ALA A 106 -6.89 12.32 -6.82
CA ALA A 106 -6.88 10.86 -6.66
C ALA A 106 -7.34 10.43 -5.26
N ALA A 107 -6.94 11.15 -4.21
CA ALA A 107 -7.39 10.92 -2.83
C ALA A 107 -8.90 11.05 -2.68
N LEU A 108 -9.49 12.11 -3.24
CA LEU A 108 -10.94 12.31 -3.24
C LEU A 108 -11.69 11.22 -4.03
N LEU A 109 -11.05 10.58 -5.01
CA LEU A 109 -11.71 9.65 -5.94
C LEU A 109 -11.35 8.18 -5.74
N HIS A 110 -10.38 7.83 -4.89
CA HIS A 110 -9.81 6.48 -4.81
C HIS A 110 -10.87 5.39 -4.62
N ASP A 111 -11.90 5.69 -3.83
CA ASP A 111 -12.97 4.76 -3.46
C ASP A 111 -14.32 5.07 -4.14
N ILE A 112 -14.36 5.97 -5.13
CA ILE A 112 -15.61 6.43 -5.77
C ILE A 112 -16.40 5.27 -6.41
N GLY A 113 -15.71 4.20 -6.79
CA GLY A 113 -16.32 3.00 -7.35
C GLY A 113 -17.10 2.14 -6.35
N LYS A 114 -17.00 2.35 -5.03
CA LYS A 114 -17.73 1.55 -4.00
C LYS A 114 -19.26 1.66 -4.14
N GLY A 115 -19.74 2.69 -4.82
CA GLY A 115 -21.14 2.90 -5.17
C GLY A 115 -21.68 2.00 -6.30
N TRP A 116 -20.80 1.25 -6.97
CA TRP A 116 -21.11 0.46 -8.17
C TRP A 116 -20.91 -1.05 -7.94
N PRO A 117 -21.57 -1.93 -8.71
CA PRO A 117 -21.37 -3.37 -8.62
C PRO A 117 -20.00 -3.78 -9.19
N GLY A 118 -19.44 -4.87 -8.66
CA GLY A 118 -18.14 -5.42 -9.10
C GLY A 118 -16.96 -4.93 -8.27
N ASP A 119 -15.78 -4.98 -8.87
CA ASP A 119 -14.53 -4.47 -8.29
C ASP A 119 -14.56 -2.93 -8.29
N HIS A 120 -14.52 -2.34 -7.10
CA HIS A 120 -14.62 -0.90 -6.90
C HIS A 120 -13.43 -0.13 -7.48
N SER A 121 -12.25 -0.74 -7.58
CA SER A 121 -11.08 -0.10 -8.19
C SER A 121 -11.20 -0.10 -9.72
N VAL A 122 -11.77 -1.15 -10.34
CA VAL A 122 -12.09 -1.15 -11.79
C VAL A 122 -13.15 -0.09 -12.11
N ALA A 123 -14.25 -0.07 -11.35
CA ALA A 123 -15.30 0.91 -11.55
C ALA A 123 -14.79 2.33 -11.29
N GLY A 124 -14.02 2.49 -10.22
CA GLY A 124 -13.38 3.75 -9.81
C GLY A 124 -12.45 4.30 -10.89
N GLU A 125 -11.65 3.47 -11.55
CA GLU A 125 -10.79 3.88 -12.67
C GLU A 125 -11.58 4.60 -13.78
N THR A 126 -12.71 4.02 -14.18
CA THR A 126 -13.56 4.58 -15.25
C THR A 126 -14.15 5.91 -14.82
N ILE A 127 -14.70 5.97 -13.61
CA ILE A 127 -15.31 7.17 -13.06
C ILE A 127 -14.27 8.28 -12.87
N ALA A 128 -13.10 7.93 -12.34
CA ALA A 128 -12.01 8.88 -12.11
C ALA A 128 -11.47 9.45 -13.41
N ARG A 129 -11.37 8.64 -14.46
CA ARG A 129 -11.02 9.09 -15.81
C ARG A 129 -12.01 10.14 -16.32
N ASP A 130 -13.30 9.85 -16.23
CA ASP A 130 -14.36 10.75 -16.70
C ASP A 130 -14.44 12.04 -15.86
N LEU A 131 -14.29 11.94 -14.54
CA LEU A 131 -14.28 13.08 -13.64
C LEU A 131 -13.03 13.95 -13.80
N ALA A 132 -11.84 13.37 -13.96
CA ALA A 132 -10.62 14.13 -14.20
C ALA A 132 -10.69 14.91 -15.53
N ALA A 133 -11.19 14.27 -16.59
CA ALA A 133 -11.42 14.94 -17.87
C ALA A 133 -12.48 16.06 -17.75
N ARG A 134 -13.58 15.82 -16.99
CA ARG A 134 -14.62 16.82 -16.72
C ARG A 134 -14.06 18.03 -15.95
N VAL A 135 -13.22 17.79 -14.95
CA VAL A 135 -12.54 18.83 -14.15
C VAL A 135 -11.48 19.57 -14.98
N GLY A 136 -11.13 19.07 -16.17
CA GLY A 136 -10.28 19.75 -17.12
C GLY A 136 -8.80 19.44 -16.98
N PHE A 137 -8.45 18.27 -16.45
CA PHE A 137 -7.10 17.73 -16.60
C PHE A 137 -6.83 17.32 -18.05
N ASP A 138 -5.57 17.35 -18.46
CA ASP A 138 -5.20 16.85 -19.77
C ASP A 138 -5.26 15.31 -19.82
N ARG A 139 -4.99 14.72 -21.00
CA ARG A 139 -5.07 13.26 -21.17
C ARG A 139 -4.04 12.50 -20.32
N THR A 140 -2.84 13.05 -20.13
CA THR A 140 -1.76 12.40 -19.38
C THR A 140 -2.09 12.40 -17.89
N ASP A 141 -2.58 13.53 -17.40
CA ASP A 141 -2.99 13.71 -16.00
C ASP A 141 -4.23 12.88 -15.67
N THR A 142 -5.19 12.84 -16.59
CA THR A 142 -6.38 11.99 -16.49
C THR A 142 -6.00 10.51 -16.41
N ALA A 143 -5.05 10.06 -17.22
CA ALA A 143 -4.55 8.68 -17.16
C ALA A 143 -3.85 8.40 -15.83
N THR A 144 -3.02 9.34 -15.35
CA THR A 144 -2.34 9.23 -14.04
C THR A 144 -3.33 9.08 -12.89
N VAL A 145 -4.37 9.92 -12.84
CA VAL A 145 -5.42 9.84 -11.80
C VAL A 145 -6.18 8.52 -11.89
N ALA A 146 -6.55 8.10 -13.11
CA ALA A 146 -7.23 6.82 -13.31
C ALA A 146 -6.38 5.63 -12.84
N THR A 147 -5.08 5.61 -13.16
CA THR A 147 -4.12 4.58 -12.71
C THR A 147 -3.98 4.59 -11.19
N ALA A 148 -3.85 5.77 -10.56
CA ALA A 148 -3.76 5.88 -9.11
C ALA A 148 -5.01 5.32 -8.41
N VAL A 149 -6.20 5.64 -8.93
CA VAL A 149 -7.48 5.11 -8.43
C VAL A 149 -7.60 3.61 -8.69
N ARG A 150 -7.20 3.13 -9.87
CA ARG A 150 -7.23 1.70 -10.22
C ARG A 150 -6.38 0.85 -9.26
N HIS A 151 -5.24 1.38 -8.85
CA HIS A 151 -4.23 0.66 -8.10
C HIS A 151 -4.07 1.13 -6.65
N HIS A 152 -5.03 1.87 -6.09
CA HIS A 152 -4.90 2.47 -4.75
C HIS A 152 -4.63 1.45 -3.62
N LEU A 153 -5.00 0.17 -3.80
CA LEU A 153 -4.70 -0.92 -2.86
C LEU A 153 -3.39 -1.67 -3.18
N LEU A 154 -2.80 -1.47 -4.37
CA LEU A 154 -1.72 -2.28 -4.91
C LEU A 154 -0.51 -2.32 -3.97
N LEU A 155 -0.05 -1.17 -3.48
CA LEU A 155 1.15 -1.09 -2.66
C LEU A 155 0.95 -1.76 -1.31
N VAL A 156 -0.12 -1.44 -0.59
CA VAL A 156 -0.39 -2.03 0.73
C VAL A 156 -0.68 -3.53 0.65
N GLU A 157 -1.42 -3.99 -0.37
CA GLU A 157 -1.69 -5.42 -0.55
C GLU A 157 -0.43 -6.18 -0.94
N THR A 158 0.40 -5.64 -1.84
CA THR A 158 1.64 -6.28 -2.25
C THR A 158 2.63 -6.34 -1.10
N ALA A 159 2.89 -5.20 -0.45
CA ALA A 159 3.84 -5.08 0.65
C ALA A 159 3.51 -6.00 1.84
N THR A 160 2.23 -6.23 2.10
CA THR A 160 1.81 -7.07 3.25
C THR A 160 1.56 -8.53 2.90
N ARG A 161 1.38 -8.90 1.62
CA ARG A 161 0.95 -10.26 1.23
C ARG A 161 1.89 -10.98 0.27
N ARG A 162 2.90 -10.30 -0.29
CA ARG A 162 3.83 -10.87 -1.26
C ARG A 162 5.25 -10.81 -0.76
N ASP A 163 6.10 -11.62 -1.38
CA ASP A 163 7.52 -11.54 -1.20
C ASP A 163 8.09 -10.35 -2.00
N LEU A 164 8.74 -9.42 -1.31
CA LEU A 164 9.39 -8.26 -1.92
C LEU A 164 10.75 -8.59 -2.54
N ASP A 165 11.36 -9.72 -2.15
CA ASP A 165 12.62 -10.22 -2.72
C ASP A 165 12.41 -10.91 -4.07
N ASP A 166 11.19 -11.36 -4.37
CA ASP A 166 10.83 -11.90 -5.68
C ASP A 166 10.84 -10.79 -6.76
N PRO A 167 11.77 -10.84 -7.74
CA PRO A 167 11.84 -9.86 -8.82
C PRO A 167 10.56 -9.75 -9.64
N ALA A 168 9.82 -10.86 -9.80
CA ALA A 168 8.58 -10.87 -10.57
C ALA A 168 7.49 -10.04 -9.88
N THR A 169 7.44 -10.07 -8.55
CA THR A 169 6.55 -9.23 -7.75
C THR A 169 6.87 -7.75 -7.95
N VAL A 170 8.13 -7.33 -7.83
CA VAL A 170 8.54 -5.94 -8.05
C VAL A 170 8.27 -5.49 -9.50
N GLN A 171 8.58 -6.34 -10.48
CA GLN A 171 8.35 -6.06 -11.90
C GLN A 171 6.86 -5.91 -12.24
N ALA A 172 5.98 -6.70 -11.61
CA ALA A 172 4.54 -6.59 -11.79
C ALA A 172 4.01 -5.24 -11.30
N VAL A 173 4.47 -4.77 -10.14
CA VAL A 173 4.11 -3.44 -9.62
C VAL A 173 4.66 -2.34 -10.52
N ALA A 174 5.94 -2.42 -10.93
CA ALA A 174 6.55 -1.46 -11.85
C ALA A 174 5.77 -1.33 -13.17
N THR A 175 5.33 -2.46 -13.72
CA THR A 175 4.52 -2.50 -14.95
C THR A 175 3.14 -1.86 -14.75
N ALA A 176 2.50 -2.09 -13.60
CA ALA A 176 1.19 -1.52 -13.30
C ALA A 176 1.25 0.01 -13.08
N VAL A 177 2.27 0.52 -12.39
CA VAL A 177 2.41 1.97 -12.12
C VAL A 177 2.98 2.74 -13.31
N GLY A 178 3.85 2.10 -14.10
CA GLY A 178 4.44 2.63 -15.34
C GLY A 178 5.48 3.73 -15.19
N THR A 179 5.30 4.69 -14.27
CA THR A 179 6.20 5.85 -14.10
C THR A 179 6.53 6.14 -12.64
N LEU A 180 7.69 6.74 -12.40
CA LEU A 180 8.12 7.14 -11.05
C LEU A 180 7.14 8.15 -10.42
N GLY A 181 6.67 9.14 -11.20
CA GLY A 181 5.68 10.10 -10.71
C GLY A 181 4.35 9.45 -10.30
N THR A 182 3.89 8.41 -11.01
CA THR A 182 2.70 7.66 -10.59
C THR A 182 2.95 6.84 -9.32
N LEU A 183 4.15 6.26 -9.18
CA LEU A 183 4.55 5.53 -7.97
C LEU A 183 4.59 6.46 -6.74
N GLU A 184 5.14 7.67 -6.87
CA GLU A 184 5.16 8.68 -5.80
C GLU A 184 3.74 9.06 -5.35
N LEU A 185 2.85 9.32 -6.32
CA LEU A 185 1.44 9.60 -6.04
C LEU A 185 0.76 8.43 -5.33
N LEU A 186 0.99 7.20 -5.81
CA LEU A 186 0.38 6.01 -5.24
C LEU A 186 0.87 5.73 -3.82
N HIS A 187 2.15 5.97 -3.54
CA HIS A 187 2.72 5.84 -2.20
C HIS A 187 2.06 6.84 -1.23
N ALA A 188 2.00 8.12 -1.60
CA ALA A 188 1.35 9.13 -0.77
C ALA A 188 -0.16 8.86 -0.59
N LEU A 189 -0.84 8.40 -1.64
CA LEU A 189 -2.26 8.02 -1.58
C LEU A 189 -2.49 6.84 -0.63
N THR A 190 -1.64 5.81 -0.68
CA THR A 190 -1.73 4.63 0.20
C THR A 190 -1.63 5.03 1.67
N GLU A 191 -0.68 5.88 2.00
CA GLU A 191 -0.50 6.40 3.36
C GLU A 191 -1.67 7.27 3.80
N ALA A 192 -2.13 8.19 2.94
CA ALA A 192 -3.26 9.06 3.23
C ALA A 192 -4.55 8.27 3.51
N ASP A 193 -4.83 7.25 2.71
CA ASP A 193 -6.01 6.38 2.85
C ASP A 193 -5.97 5.56 4.15
N ALA A 194 -4.81 4.99 4.47
CA ALA A 194 -4.62 4.28 5.72
C ALA A 194 -4.79 5.21 6.94
N LEU A 195 -4.21 6.40 6.92
CA LEU A 195 -4.36 7.39 8.00
C LEU A 195 -5.79 7.92 8.15
N ALA A 196 -6.58 7.96 7.06
CA ALA A 196 -7.99 8.36 7.09
C ALA A 196 -8.91 7.23 7.57
N THR A 197 -8.56 5.98 7.29
CA THR A 197 -9.31 4.79 7.75
C THR A 197 -9.32 4.71 9.28
N GLY A 198 -8.15 4.87 9.92
CA GLY A 198 -8.02 4.94 11.38
C GLY A 198 -6.58 4.72 11.88
N PRO A 199 -6.29 5.01 13.16
CA PRO A 199 -4.92 4.95 13.70
C PRO A 199 -4.31 3.54 13.65
N ALA A 200 -5.13 2.49 13.68
CA ALA A 200 -4.67 1.11 13.56
C ALA A 200 -4.35 0.68 12.11
N ALA A 201 -4.72 1.48 11.11
CA ALA A 201 -4.57 1.14 9.69
C ALA A 201 -3.20 1.54 9.10
N TRP A 202 -2.44 2.42 9.74
CA TRP A 202 -1.08 2.78 9.33
C TRP A 202 -0.09 2.70 10.50
N SER A 203 0.60 1.56 10.63
CA SER A 203 1.67 1.38 11.63
C SER A 203 3.05 1.63 11.01
N SER A 204 4.05 1.86 11.86
CA SER A 204 5.47 1.96 11.44
C SER A 204 5.91 0.75 10.60
N TRP A 205 5.47 -0.45 10.98
CA TRP A 205 5.69 -1.69 10.23
C TRP A 205 5.04 -1.69 8.84
N ARG A 206 3.80 -1.22 8.69
CA ARG A 206 3.21 -1.14 7.33
C ARG A 206 3.91 -0.08 6.50
N ALA A 207 4.32 1.02 7.12
CA ALA A 207 5.06 2.07 6.45
C ALA A 207 6.42 1.59 5.93
N SER A 208 7.18 0.82 6.74
CA SER A 208 8.47 0.25 6.33
C SER A 208 8.33 -0.71 5.15
N LEU A 209 7.35 -1.61 5.18
CA LEU A 209 7.09 -2.55 4.08
C LEU A 209 6.71 -1.86 2.77
N VAL A 210 5.83 -0.86 2.84
CA VAL A 210 5.44 -0.08 1.66
C VAL A 210 6.62 0.74 1.13
N ALA A 211 7.43 1.34 2.02
CA ALA A 211 8.61 2.10 1.63
C ALA A 211 9.68 1.22 0.96
N ASP A 212 9.91 0.01 1.45
CA ASP A 212 10.85 -0.96 0.83
C ASP A 212 10.36 -1.36 -0.56
N LEU A 213 9.07 -1.72 -0.71
CA LEU A 213 8.49 -2.01 -2.02
C LEU A 213 8.65 -0.82 -2.98
N VAL A 214 8.31 0.39 -2.56
CA VAL A 214 8.43 1.60 -3.39
C VAL A 214 9.87 1.84 -3.82
N LYS A 215 10.85 1.67 -2.92
CA LYS A 215 12.26 1.81 -3.24
C LYS A 215 12.70 0.82 -4.33
N ARG A 216 12.32 -0.45 -4.20
CA ARG A 216 12.64 -1.50 -5.18
C ARG A 216 12.01 -1.22 -6.55
N VAL A 217 10.73 -0.85 -6.56
CA VAL A 217 10.00 -0.50 -7.79
C VAL A 217 10.61 0.74 -8.45
N ALA A 218 11.02 1.75 -7.68
CA ALA A 218 11.70 2.93 -8.20
C ALA A 218 13.02 2.57 -8.89
N GLY A 219 13.81 1.64 -8.31
CA GLY A 219 15.03 1.12 -8.95
C GLY A 219 14.75 0.48 -10.31
N VAL A 220 13.73 -0.38 -10.39
CA VAL A 220 13.30 -1.00 -11.66
C VAL A 220 12.89 0.05 -12.70
N LEU A 221 12.10 1.04 -12.30
CA LEU A 221 11.67 2.13 -13.20
C LEU A 221 12.83 3.04 -13.64
N ALA A 222 13.89 3.14 -12.83
CA ALA A 222 15.13 3.82 -13.17
C ALA A 222 16.06 2.98 -14.07
N GLY A 223 15.70 1.72 -14.35
CA GLY A 223 16.48 0.79 -15.17
C GLY A 223 17.58 0.05 -14.40
N GLU A 224 17.52 0.01 -13.07
CA GLU A 224 18.41 -0.84 -12.28
C GLU A 224 18.12 -2.32 -12.55
N PRO A 225 19.14 -3.17 -12.71
CA PRO A 225 18.94 -4.59 -12.92
C PRO A 225 18.33 -5.21 -11.65
N LEU A 226 17.27 -5.99 -11.83
CA LEU A 226 16.74 -6.82 -10.76
C LEU A 226 17.79 -7.86 -10.34
N PRO A 227 17.97 -8.09 -9.03
CA PRO A 227 18.84 -9.17 -8.56
C PRO A 227 18.31 -10.51 -9.06
N ASP A 228 19.21 -11.37 -9.53
CA ASP A 228 18.88 -12.72 -9.96
C ASP A 228 18.87 -13.65 -8.73
N PRO A 229 17.71 -14.18 -8.30
CA PRO A 229 17.60 -15.02 -7.11
C PRO A 229 18.34 -16.35 -7.26
N GLU A 230 18.48 -16.88 -8.49
CA GLU A 230 19.24 -18.12 -8.75
C GLU A 230 20.75 -17.89 -8.69
N ALA A 231 21.23 -16.65 -8.91
CA ALA A 231 22.66 -16.34 -8.90
C ALA A 231 23.23 -16.09 -7.49
N ALA A 232 22.39 -16.01 -6.46
CA ALA A 232 22.82 -15.74 -5.09
C ALA A 232 23.36 -17.02 -4.41
N ALA A 233 24.69 -17.09 -4.29
CA ALA A 233 25.38 -18.14 -3.53
C ALA A 233 24.79 -18.31 -2.12
N PRO A 234 24.77 -19.53 -1.56
CA PRO A 234 24.28 -19.75 -0.21
C PRO A 234 25.06 -18.89 0.79
N SER A 235 24.34 -18.32 1.76
CA SER A 235 24.99 -17.56 2.83
C SER A 235 25.85 -18.48 3.69
N ALA A 236 26.86 -17.93 4.36
CA ALA A 236 27.70 -18.71 5.28
C ALA A 236 26.89 -19.41 6.38
N GLU A 237 25.75 -18.84 6.78
CA GLU A 237 24.83 -19.48 7.71
C GLU A 237 24.06 -20.63 7.08
N GLN A 238 23.53 -20.45 5.86
CA GLN A 238 22.85 -21.52 5.11
C GLN A 238 23.79 -22.71 4.89
N GLU A 239 25.06 -22.46 4.51
CA GLU A 239 26.08 -23.49 4.39
C GLU A 239 26.36 -24.20 5.72
N ARG A 240 26.49 -23.45 6.82
CA ARG A 240 26.73 -24.01 8.15
C ARG A 240 25.59 -24.92 8.60
N LEU A 241 24.34 -24.49 8.42
CA LEU A 241 23.15 -25.28 8.75
C LEU A 241 23.07 -26.53 7.86
N ALA A 242 23.39 -26.41 6.58
CA ALA A 242 23.39 -27.53 5.65
C ALA A 242 24.43 -28.59 6.03
N ILE A 243 25.65 -28.18 6.40
CA ILE A 243 26.70 -29.09 6.87
C ILE A 243 26.25 -29.83 8.13
N GLU A 244 25.63 -29.13 9.08
CA GLU A 244 25.16 -29.73 10.32
C GLU A 244 24.03 -30.74 10.06
N ALA A 245 23.06 -30.40 9.21
CA ALA A 245 21.96 -31.29 8.84
C ALA A 245 22.45 -32.57 8.14
N LEU A 246 23.47 -32.45 7.28
CA LEU A 246 24.10 -33.62 6.65
C LEU A 246 24.84 -34.49 7.67
N ARG A 247 25.53 -33.86 8.64
CA ARG A 247 26.31 -34.56 9.67
C ARG A 247 25.44 -35.32 10.65
N THR A 248 24.29 -34.76 11.03
CA THR A 248 23.37 -35.37 12.02
C THR A 248 22.31 -36.25 11.36
N GLY A 249 21.97 -36.00 10.10
CA GLY A 249 20.83 -36.62 9.43
C GLY A 249 19.47 -36.09 9.89
N GLU A 250 19.45 -35.02 10.71
CA GLU A 250 18.28 -34.44 11.34
C GLU A 250 18.04 -33.00 10.83
N PRO A 251 16.79 -32.49 10.86
CA PRO A 251 16.52 -31.09 10.53
C PRO A 251 17.22 -30.13 11.49
N VAL A 252 17.87 -29.10 10.95
CA VAL A 252 18.50 -28.02 11.72
C VAL A 252 17.79 -26.72 11.39
N LEU A 253 17.41 -25.96 12.41
CA LEU A 253 16.69 -24.69 12.25
C LEU A 253 17.45 -23.53 12.89
N ALA A 254 17.40 -22.37 12.25
CA ALA A 254 17.75 -21.09 12.81
C ALA A 254 16.54 -20.15 12.74
N LEU A 255 16.36 -19.36 13.79
CA LEU A 255 15.28 -18.39 13.93
C LEU A 255 15.91 -17.02 14.17
N HIS A 256 15.66 -16.09 13.26
CA HIS A 256 16.08 -14.70 13.41
C HIS A 256 14.85 -13.84 13.64
N ALA A 257 14.76 -13.30 14.86
CA ALA A 257 13.84 -12.20 15.12
C ALA A 257 14.39 -10.98 14.39
N ARG A 258 13.60 -10.40 13.49
CA ARG A 258 13.95 -9.12 12.88
C ARG A 258 13.35 -7.99 13.70
N ASP A 259 14.22 -7.21 14.33
CA ASP A 259 13.87 -5.89 14.83
C ASP A 259 13.97 -4.91 13.65
N GLU A 260 12.85 -4.32 13.24
CA GLU A 260 12.82 -3.36 12.12
C GLU A 260 13.34 -1.97 12.54
N HIS A 261 14.61 -1.85 12.91
CA HIS A 261 15.34 -0.58 13.02
C HIS A 261 16.79 -0.73 12.52
N ALA A 262 16.96 -0.92 11.22
CA ALA A 262 18.27 -0.75 10.60
C ALA A 262 18.17 -0.45 9.09
N ALA A 263 17.60 0.71 8.72
CA ALA A 263 18.00 1.47 7.51
C ALA A 263 17.17 2.76 7.34
N GLY A 264 17.61 3.84 7.98
CA GLY A 264 17.14 5.20 7.68
C GLY A 264 17.74 6.21 8.67
N PRO A 265 18.53 7.21 8.22
CA PRO A 265 18.98 8.28 9.10
C PRO A 265 17.92 9.38 9.10
N ASP A 266 16.91 9.25 9.96
CA ASP A 266 16.11 10.40 10.40
C ASP A 266 15.57 10.08 11.80
N GLU A 267 16.32 10.51 12.81
CA GLU A 267 15.89 10.56 14.20
C GLU A 267 14.70 11.54 14.29
N HIS A 268 13.49 11.01 14.43
CA HIS A 268 12.41 11.73 15.10
C HIS A 268 12.26 11.17 16.49
N THR A 269 12.48 12.05 17.46
CA THR A 269 12.39 11.84 18.90
C THR A 269 11.12 11.08 19.27
N ALA A 270 11.27 9.85 19.72
CA ALA A 270 10.19 9.06 20.30
C ALA A 270 9.59 9.77 21.53
N ASP A 271 8.27 9.86 21.58
CA ASP A 271 7.50 10.37 22.72
C ASP A 271 7.63 9.37 23.89
N PRO A 272 7.90 9.79 25.14
CA PRO A 272 8.07 8.85 26.25
C PRO A 272 6.70 8.35 26.72
N GLY A 273 6.20 7.33 26.01
CA GLY A 273 4.91 6.70 26.25
C GLY A 273 4.52 5.63 25.22
N GLU A 274 5.24 5.52 24.10
CA GLU A 274 5.00 4.46 23.12
C GLU A 274 5.54 3.10 23.60
N PRO A 275 4.76 2.02 23.50
CA PRO A 275 5.26 0.66 23.76
C PRO A 275 6.40 0.36 22.78
N ALA A 276 7.41 -0.37 23.25
CA ALA A 276 8.52 -0.84 22.42
C ALA A 276 7.99 -1.51 21.14
N PRO A 277 8.68 -1.34 19.99
CA PRO A 277 8.22 -1.93 18.73
C PRO A 277 8.05 -3.45 18.89
N GLU A 278 6.85 -3.94 18.61
CA GLU A 278 6.58 -5.39 18.62
C GLU A 278 7.34 -6.05 17.47
N PRO A 279 8.07 -7.15 17.70
CA PRO A 279 8.68 -7.92 16.63
C PRO A 279 7.57 -8.71 15.90
N VAL A 280 7.24 -8.33 14.67
CA VAL A 280 6.18 -8.98 13.87
C VAL A 280 6.74 -9.62 12.61
N GLY A 281 7.83 -10.37 12.74
CA GLY A 281 8.38 -11.18 11.67
C GLY A 281 9.52 -12.04 12.15
N VAL A 282 9.50 -13.31 11.76
CA VAL A 282 10.61 -14.24 12.00
C VAL A 282 11.08 -14.76 10.65
N GLU A 283 12.39 -14.70 10.45
CA GLU A 283 13.05 -15.42 9.36
C GLU A 283 13.46 -16.78 9.92
N LEU A 284 12.92 -17.82 9.30
CA LEU A 284 13.11 -19.21 9.69
C LEU A 284 13.89 -19.91 8.58
N VAL A 285 15.13 -20.27 8.89
CA VAL A 285 16.00 -21.03 7.98
C VAL A 285 16.04 -22.48 8.45
N ILE A 286 15.59 -23.41 7.62
CA ILE A 286 15.59 -24.85 7.93
C ILE A 286 16.45 -25.57 6.91
N ALA A 287 17.50 -26.25 7.37
CA ALA A 287 18.30 -27.14 6.55
C ALA A 287 17.98 -28.60 6.90
N LEU A 288 17.78 -29.44 5.89
CA LEU A 288 17.49 -30.85 6.09
C LEU A 288 17.85 -31.70 4.86
N PRO A 289 18.15 -33.00 5.07
CA PRO A 289 18.40 -33.91 3.95
C PRO A 289 17.23 -33.92 2.95
N ASP A 290 17.54 -33.90 1.66
CA ASP A 290 16.52 -33.94 0.62
C ASP A 290 15.74 -35.26 0.66
N GLN A 291 14.43 -35.17 0.92
CA GLN A 291 13.53 -36.31 0.97
C GLN A 291 12.09 -35.91 0.57
N PRO A 292 11.28 -36.84 0.04
CA PRO A 292 9.91 -36.53 -0.38
C PRO A 292 9.03 -36.03 0.77
N GLY A 293 8.23 -34.98 0.52
CA GLY A 293 7.19 -34.51 1.45
C GLY A 293 7.65 -33.53 2.52
N VAL A 294 8.92 -33.09 2.49
CA VAL A 294 9.47 -32.10 3.43
C VAL A 294 8.72 -30.77 3.39
N LEU A 295 8.56 -30.20 2.20
CA LEU A 295 7.91 -28.90 2.03
C LEU A 295 6.46 -28.87 2.56
N PRO A 296 5.58 -29.83 2.20
CA PRO A 296 4.24 -29.86 2.78
C PRO A 296 4.23 -30.16 4.30
N ALA A 297 5.21 -30.91 4.82
CA ALA A 297 5.32 -31.14 6.27
C ALA A 297 5.67 -29.84 7.02
N VAL A 298 6.67 -29.10 6.56
CA VAL A 298 7.05 -27.79 7.15
C VAL A 298 5.89 -26.79 7.02
N ALA A 299 5.25 -26.73 5.86
CA ALA A 299 4.08 -25.85 5.64
C ALA A 299 2.93 -26.20 6.60
N GLY A 300 2.68 -27.49 6.81
CA GLY A 300 1.69 -27.99 7.75
C GLY A 300 1.99 -27.57 9.20
N VAL A 301 3.24 -27.65 9.64
CA VAL A 301 3.65 -27.20 10.98
C VAL A 301 3.40 -25.70 11.14
N LEU A 302 3.79 -24.88 10.18
CA LEU A 302 3.54 -23.44 10.26
C LEU A 302 2.06 -23.09 10.27
N ALA A 303 1.27 -23.77 9.44
CA ALA A 303 -0.18 -23.60 9.43
C ALA A 303 -0.82 -24.00 10.77
N LEU A 304 -0.39 -25.11 11.38
CA LEU A 304 -0.84 -25.55 12.71
C LEU A 304 -0.55 -24.51 13.79
N HIS A 305 0.56 -23.79 13.67
CA HIS A 305 0.94 -22.70 14.56
C HIS A 305 0.36 -21.33 14.18
N ARG A 306 -0.55 -21.27 13.19
CA ARG A 306 -1.17 -20.04 12.69
C ARG A 306 -0.13 -19.00 12.27
N LEU A 307 0.97 -19.46 11.68
CA LEU A 307 2.00 -18.61 11.09
C LEU A 307 1.66 -18.41 9.62
N THR A 308 1.51 -17.15 9.23
CA THR A 308 1.34 -16.77 7.82
C THR A 308 2.72 -16.73 7.16
N VAL A 309 2.93 -17.55 6.14
CA VAL A 309 4.12 -17.51 5.28
C VAL A 309 4.01 -16.29 4.36
N ARG A 310 4.99 -15.38 4.46
CA ARG A 310 5.10 -14.16 3.64
C ARG A 310 6.01 -14.38 2.43
N ALA A 311 7.10 -15.11 2.65
CA ALA A 311 8.06 -15.53 1.64
C ALA A 311 8.55 -16.93 1.97
N ALA A 312 8.89 -17.70 0.93
CA ALA A 312 9.51 -19.01 1.05
C ALA A 312 10.46 -19.23 -0.12
N ASP A 313 11.75 -19.23 0.15
CA ASP A 313 12.79 -19.68 -0.77
C ASP A 313 13.12 -21.15 -0.50
N LEU A 314 13.38 -21.89 -1.57
CA LEU A 314 13.84 -23.26 -1.52
C LEU A 314 15.09 -23.35 -2.39
N ARG A 315 16.18 -23.82 -1.78
CA ARG A 315 17.42 -24.10 -2.51
C ARG A 315 18.00 -25.44 -2.12
N ALA A 316 18.55 -26.14 -3.12
CA ALA A 316 19.41 -27.28 -2.88
C ALA A 316 20.85 -26.77 -2.72
N VAL A 317 21.50 -27.16 -1.63
CA VAL A 317 22.91 -26.88 -1.37
C VAL A 317 23.69 -28.17 -1.59
N ASP A 318 24.52 -28.17 -2.63
CA ASP A 318 25.48 -29.24 -2.90
C ASP A 318 26.73 -29.02 -2.04
N LEU A 319 26.95 -29.91 -1.08
CA LEU A 319 28.12 -29.85 -0.21
C LEU A 319 29.31 -30.64 -0.81
N PRO A 320 30.56 -30.20 -0.58
CA PRO A 320 31.74 -30.86 -1.13
C PRO A 320 31.82 -32.35 -0.73
N THR A 321 32.13 -33.20 -1.72
CA THR A 321 32.31 -34.63 -1.53
C THR A 321 33.52 -34.91 -0.63
N GLY A 322 33.27 -35.13 0.66
CA GLY A 322 34.31 -35.39 1.66
C GLY A 322 33.81 -35.48 3.12
N LEU A 323 32.57 -35.07 3.39
CA LEU A 323 31.97 -35.01 4.73
C LEU A 323 31.06 -36.20 5.10
N GLY A 324 30.87 -37.18 4.20
CA GLY A 324 30.05 -38.37 4.47
C GLY A 324 29.86 -39.24 3.22
N SER A 325 29.52 -40.51 3.42
CA SER A 325 29.28 -41.47 2.34
C SER A 325 27.97 -41.20 1.61
N GLY A 326 28.01 -40.28 0.65
CA GLY A 326 26.91 -39.98 -0.26
C GLY A 326 26.99 -38.53 -0.75
N SER A 327 26.76 -38.29 -2.03
CA SER A 327 26.45 -36.96 -2.56
C SER A 327 25.06 -36.55 -2.05
N GLY A 328 24.98 -36.12 -0.79
CA GLY A 328 23.73 -35.70 -0.17
C GLY A 328 23.45 -34.24 -0.50
N SER A 329 22.48 -33.99 -1.37
CA SER A 329 21.88 -32.66 -1.49
C SER A 329 21.16 -32.34 -0.18
N VAL A 330 21.40 -31.15 0.36
CA VAL A 330 20.67 -30.64 1.51
C VAL A 330 19.71 -29.58 1.02
N LEU A 331 18.43 -29.71 1.34
CA LEU A 331 17.47 -28.66 1.09
C LEU A 331 17.60 -27.62 2.20
N VAL A 332 17.71 -26.35 1.79
CA VAL A 332 17.60 -25.21 2.68
C VAL A 332 16.32 -24.45 2.31
N LEU A 333 15.46 -24.29 3.31
CA LEU A 333 14.20 -23.58 3.25
C LEU A 333 14.38 -22.26 4.00
N ASP A 334 14.23 -21.13 3.33
CA ASP A 334 14.31 -19.80 3.95
C ASP A 334 12.94 -19.13 3.92
N TRP A 335 12.26 -19.09 5.07
CA TRP A 335 10.87 -18.70 5.16
C TRP A 335 10.72 -17.47 6.06
N ARG A 336 10.09 -16.43 5.52
CA ARG A 336 9.65 -15.29 6.33
C ARG A 336 8.22 -15.51 6.77
N VAL A 337 8.00 -15.55 8.08
CA VAL A 337 6.72 -15.90 8.69
C VAL A 337 6.30 -14.84 9.70
N ALA A 338 5.00 -14.62 9.82
CA ALA A 338 4.43 -13.73 10.82
C ALA A 338 3.25 -14.42 11.51
N ALA A 339 3.07 -14.17 12.82
CA ALA A 339 1.87 -14.60 13.50
C ALA A 339 0.62 -13.98 12.86
N GLU A 340 -0.40 -14.79 12.65
CA GLU A 340 -1.72 -14.31 12.22
C GLU A 340 -2.34 -13.51 13.39
N TYR A 341 -2.41 -12.18 13.27
CA TYR A 341 -3.11 -11.36 14.27
C TYR A 341 -4.62 -11.64 14.23
N GLY A 342 -5.12 -12.16 15.34
CA GLY A 342 -6.51 -12.23 15.72
C GLY A 342 -6.57 -12.53 17.21
N SER A 343 -7.38 -11.81 17.97
CA SER A 343 -7.59 -12.12 19.40
C SER A 343 -8.05 -13.56 19.54
N LEU A 344 -7.41 -14.33 20.45
CA LEU A 344 -8.06 -15.47 21.08
C LEU A 344 -9.33 -15.01 21.81
#